data_AF-A0A0F9L024-F1
#
_entry.id   AF-A0A0F9L024-F1
#
_cell.length_a   1.000
_cell.length_b   1.000
_cell.length_c   1.000
_cell.angle_alpha   90.00
_cell.angle_beta   90.00
_cell.angle_gamma   90.00
#
_symmetry.space_group_name_H-M   'P 1'
#
loop_
_entity.id
_entity.type
_entity.pdbx_description
1 polymer ?
#
loop_
_entity_poly.entity_id
_entity_poly.type
_entity_poly.pdbx_seq_one_letter_code
_entity_poly.pdbx_strand_id
1 'polypeptide(L)'
;MSRINIKYLMLEDYANIFNKKKLFLRFNGLFSTFSENLKGTKIISEFAERFHLFHHYFTEYKYHLYSAYYFLEQLEQLEKAIMAQYIELKPFIEFQNETKIEYDSLIVQEYLLRIMPFLNTMFILQDRLMVVIAIFLDIEFKDPKQNPNESNKKYKKKVKNFRNKLQSFAAYANNHNLILKEFPDEIAELVVNYWIQNGQELRKYRNLEQHQFSLLEEVYIIRDSIERFVLYLPDNPNEKNFEKLTYDNNLIAIDFFKSEIQIFHDFVEEIMTFIGINPKIHEIGSGSSSKSNLIKNYNEGDLMKIWVIKNEAILFSVGEKTPNGEAAKLSLRKIRNKMNVLRWEIK
;
A
#
# COMPACT_ATOMS: atom_id res chain seq x y z
N MET A 1 -38.24 8.80 0.76
CA MET A 1 -36.94 8.24 1.21
C MET A 1 -36.15 7.77 -0.02
N SER A 2 -35.09 8.48 -0.37
CA SER A 2 -34.18 8.12 -1.46
C SER A 2 -33.19 7.04 -1.00
N ARG A 3 -33.07 5.94 -1.76
CA ARG A 3 -32.07 4.89 -1.49
C ARG A 3 -30.70 5.36 -2.00
N ILE A 4 -29.82 5.76 -1.10
CA ILE A 4 -28.43 6.12 -1.44
C ILE A 4 -27.69 4.88 -1.95
N ASN A 5 -27.03 5.03 -3.11
CA ASN A 5 -26.48 3.92 -3.88
C ASN A 5 -25.01 3.63 -3.49
N ILE A 6 -24.82 3.17 -2.26
CA ILE A 6 -23.52 2.97 -1.54
C ILE A 6 -22.42 2.26 -2.36
N LYS A 7 -22.80 1.54 -3.42
CA LYS A 7 -21.91 0.65 -4.17
C LYS A 7 -21.01 1.35 -5.19
N TYR A 8 -21.33 2.55 -5.67
CA TYR A 8 -20.42 3.29 -6.57
C TYR A 8 -19.48 4.24 -5.81
N LEU A 9 -20.02 5.02 -4.86
CA LEU A 9 -19.31 5.99 -4.00
C LEU A 9 -17.80 5.72 -3.80
N MET A 10 -17.39 4.66 -3.07
CA MET A 10 -15.98 4.55 -2.63
C MET A 10 -14.88 4.78 -3.71
N LEU A 11 -15.06 4.40 -4.98
CA LEU A 11 -14.00 4.62 -5.99
C LEU A 11 -14.00 6.05 -6.58
N GLU A 12 -15.18 6.65 -6.73
CA GLU A 12 -15.31 8.07 -7.11
C GLU A 12 -14.87 8.97 -5.94
N ASP A 13 -15.18 8.56 -4.70
CA ASP A 13 -14.71 9.22 -3.49
C ASP A 13 -13.18 9.23 -3.38
N TYR A 14 -12.47 8.10 -3.60
CA TYR A 14 -11.01 8.11 -3.49
C TYR A 14 -10.35 9.08 -4.47
N ALA A 15 -10.72 9.07 -5.76
CA ALA A 15 -10.14 10.00 -6.73
C ALA A 15 -10.41 11.47 -6.33
N ASN A 16 -11.63 11.77 -5.89
CA ASN A 16 -12.01 13.11 -5.44
C ASN A 16 -11.29 13.53 -4.14
N ILE A 17 -11.14 12.62 -3.18
CA ILE A 17 -10.41 12.84 -1.92
C ILE A 17 -8.92 13.07 -2.21
N PHE A 18 -8.29 12.27 -3.07
CA PHE A 18 -6.89 12.42 -3.46
C PHE A 18 -6.65 13.74 -4.18
N ASN A 19 -7.52 14.12 -5.12
CA ASN A 19 -7.43 15.43 -5.79
C ASN A 19 -7.63 16.59 -4.81
N LYS A 20 -8.63 16.52 -3.93
CA LYS A 20 -8.93 17.55 -2.93
C LYS A 20 -7.80 17.72 -1.91
N LYS A 21 -7.23 16.62 -1.42
CA LYS A 21 -6.09 16.60 -0.50
C LYS A 21 -4.74 16.78 -1.23
N LYS A 22 -4.74 16.96 -2.58
CA LYS A 22 -3.56 17.09 -3.46
C LYS A 22 -2.55 15.94 -3.39
N LEU A 23 -2.98 14.75 -2.96
CA LEU A 23 -2.08 13.75 -2.41
C LEU A 23 -1.13 13.07 -3.41
N PHE A 24 -1.23 13.20 -4.73
CA PHE A 24 -0.23 12.65 -5.68
C PHE A 24 -0.24 13.37 -7.03
N LEU A 25 -0.14 14.71 -7.02
CA LEU A 25 -0.31 15.47 -8.26
C LEU A 25 0.81 15.16 -9.27
N ARG A 26 2.10 15.17 -8.91
CA ARG A 26 3.17 14.82 -9.87
C ARG A 26 3.21 13.33 -10.16
N PHE A 27 3.03 12.46 -9.17
CA PHE A 27 3.03 11.02 -9.44
C PHE A 27 1.95 10.56 -10.45
N ASN A 28 0.77 11.20 -10.49
CA ASN A 28 -0.22 10.98 -11.56
C ASN A 28 0.31 11.33 -12.96
N GLY A 29 1.17 12.35 -13.05
CA GLY A 29 1.86 12.72 -14.28
C GLY A 29 2.77 11.62 -14.81
N LEU A 30 3.38 10.81 -13.95
CA LEU A 30 4.41 9.83 -14.31
C LEU A 30 3.95 8.86 -15.41
N PHE A 31 2.76 8.24 -15.26
CA PHE A 31 2.22 7.31 -16.27
C PHE A 31 1.95 7.99 -17.62
N SER A 32 1.48 9.24 -17.58
CA SER A 32 1.21 9.99 -18.80
C SER A 32 2.50 10.42 -19.50
N THR A 33 3.51 10.89 -18.75
CA THR A 33 4.83 11.25 -19.29
C THR A 33 5.53 10.02 -19.85
N PHE A 34 5.46 8.88 -19.17
CA PHE A 34 5.94 7.60 -19.69
C PHE A 34 5.22 7.23 -20.99
N SER A 35 3.90 7.32 -21.03
CA SER A 35 3.11 7.04 -22.24
C SER A 35 3.37 8.04 -23.37
N GLU A 36 3.74 9.28 -23.07
CA GLU A 36 4.11 10.33 -24.03
C GLU A 36 5.52 10.09 -24.59
N ASN A 37 6.50 9.75 -23.74
CA ASN A 37 7.86 9.37 -24.15
C ASN A 37 7.88 8.14 -25.07
N LEU A 38 6.86 7.28 -24.97
CA LEU A 38 6.67 6.09 -25.81
C LEU A 38 5.93 6.37 -27.13
N LYS A 39 5.39 7.59 -27.35
CA LYS A 39 4.74 7.97 -28.63
C LYS A 39 5.78 8.40 -29.66
N GLY A 40 6.21 7.46 -30.50
CA GLY A 40 7.08 7.74 -31.66
C GLY A 40 8.22 6.75 -31.85
N THR A 41 8.56 5.99 -30.80
CA THR A 41 9.43 4.82 -30.92
C THR A 41 8.75 3.74 -31.76
N LYS A 42 9.49 3.13 -32.71
CA LYS A 42 9.02 1.94 -33.42
C LYS A 42 8.72 0.83 -32.41
N ILE A 43 7.56 0.19 -32.54
CA ILE A 43 7.15 -0.93 -31.69
C ILE A 43 8.07 -2.13 -31.99
N ILE A 44 9.04 -2.34 -31.12
CA ILE A 44 9.90 -3.53 -31.04
C ILE A 44 9.36 -4.39 -29.88
N SER A 45 9.62 -5.70 -29.84
CA SER A 45 9.12 -6.58 -28.77
C SER A 45 9.46 -6.08 -27.36
N GLU A 46 10.70 -5.63 -27.19
CA GLU A 46 11.26 -5.03 -25.97
C GLU A 46 10.48 -3.81 -25.45
N PHE A 47 9.94 -2.98 -26.35
CA PHE A 47 9.09 -1.84 -26.01
C PHE A 47 7.78 -2.28 -25.35
N ALA A 48 7.15 -3.34 -25.88
CA ALA A 48 5.91 -3.86 -25.31
C ALA A 48 6.15 -4.47 -23.92
N GLU A 49 7.26 -5.20 -23.75
CA GLU A 49 7.67 -5.76 -22.47
C GLU A 49 7.92 -4.67 -21.42
N ARG A 50 8.68 -3.62 -21.75
CA ARG A 50 8.94 -2.48 -20.83
C ARG A 50 7.65 -1.74 -20.46
N PHE A 51 6.75 -1.49 -21.41
CA PHE A 51 5.46 -0.87 -21.13
C PHE A 51 4.59 -1.74 -20.21
N HIS A 52 4.50 -3.04 -20.47
CA HIS A 52 3.74 -3.96 -19.63
C HIS A 52 4.31 -4.04 -18.21
N LEU A 53 5.63 -4.07 -18.07
CA LEU A 53 6.32 -4.11 -16.78
C LEU A 53 6.09 -2.82 -15.97
N PHE A 54 6.26 -1.66 -16.61
CA PHE A 54 5.96 -0.36 -16.00
C PHE A 54 4.50 -0.27 -15.57
N HIS A 55 3.56 -0.59 -16.46
CA HIS A 55 2.13 -0.51 -16.16
C HIS A 55 1.73 -1.45 -15.02
N HIS A 56 2.32 -2.64 -14.94
CA HIS A 56 2.10 -3.58 -13.84
C HIS A 56 2.54 -2.99 -12.49
N TYR A 57 3.82 -2.59 -12.36
CA TYR A 57 4.35 -2.06 -11.11
C TYR A 57 3.75 -0.69 -10.73
N PHE A 58 3.49 0.19 -11.69
CA PHE A 58 2.80 1.46 -11.46
C PHE A 58 1.37 1.25 -10.93
N THR A 59 0.65 0.25 -11.46
CA THR A 59 -0.71 -0.07 -11.00
C THR A 59 -0.71 -0.72 -9.61
N GLU A 60 0.25 -1.62 -9.34
CA GLU A 60 0.47 -2.18 -7.99
C GLU A 60 0.78 -1.08 -6.97
N TYR A 61 1.75 -0.22 -7.29
CA TYR A 61 2.13 0.92 -6.45
C TYR A 61 0.94 1.83 -6.17
N LYS A 62 0.22 2.27 -7.22
CA LYS A 62 -0.98 3.12 -7.12
C LYS A 62 -2.08 2.47 -6.25
N TYR A 63 -2.28 1.15 -6.38
CA TYR A 63 -3.25 0.42 -5.56
C TYR A 63 -2.86 0.45 -4.08
N HIS A 64 -1.61 0.11 -3.75
CA HIS A 64 -1.12 0.17 -2.38
C HIS A 64 -1.16 1.59 -1.82
N LEU A 65 -0.87 2.60 -2.63
CA LEU A 65 -0.96 4.00 -2.22
C LEU A 65 -2.37 4.35 -1.75
N TYR A 66 -3.39 3.93 -2.50
CA TYR A 66 -4.79 4.11 -2.10
C TYR A 66 -5.16 3.31 -0.85
N SER A 67 -4.64 2.08 -0.71
CA SER A 67 -4.79 1.31 0.53
C SER A 67 -4.18 2.00 1.74
N ALA A 68 -3.03 2.66 1.62
CA ALA A 68 -2.35 3.31 2.75
C ALA A 68 -3.18 4.46 3.32
N TYR A 69 -3.63 5.39 2.47
CA TYR A 69 -4.52 6.48 2.91
C TYR A 69 -5.90 5.98 3.36
N TYR A 70 -6.41 4.91 2.75
CA TYR A 70 -7.66 4.30 3.21
C TYR A 70 -7.52 3.73 4.63
N PHE A 71 -6.48 2.94 4.92
CA PHE A 71 -6.27 2.40 6.26
C PHE A 71 -6.02 3.52 7.28
N LEU A 72 -5.31 4.58 6.90
CA LEU A 72 -5.12 5.74 7.76
C LEU A 72 -6.45 6.46 8.08
N GLU A 73 -7.31 6.66 7.08
CA GLU A 73 -8.65 7.23 7.29
C GLU A 73 -9.56 6.30 8.12
N GLN A 74 -9.43 4.97 7.98
CA GLN A 74 -10.10 4.02 8.87
C GLN A 74 -9.62 4.16 10.31
N LEU A 75 -8.31 4.29 10.56
CA LEU A 75 -7.75 4.50 11.90
C LEU A 75 -8.27 5.81 12.51
N GLU A 76 -8.34 6.91 11.75
CA GLU A 76 -8.95 8.18 12.22
C GLU A 76 -10.45 8.05 12.54
N GLN A 77 -11.20 7.25 11.77
CA GLN A 77 -12.62 7.01 12.03
C GLN A 77 -12.82 6.14 13.28
N LEU A 78 -11.95 5.17 13.50
CA LEU A 78 -11.95 4.30 14.67
C LEU A 78 -11.52 5.06 15.94
N GLU A 79 -10.49 5.92 15.89
CA GLU A 79 -10.11 6.85 16.98
C GLU A 79 -11.31 7.71 17.43
N LYS A 80 -12.07 8.26 16.47
CA LYS A 80 -13.31 9.04 16.75
C LYS A 80 -14.42 8.18 17.34
N ALA A 81 -14.60 6.95 16.87
CA ALA A 81 -15.61 6.03 17.39
C ALA A 81 -15.30 5.56 18.81
N ILE A 82 -14.02 5.30 19.12
CA ILE A 82 -13.53 5.00 20.47
C ILE A 82 -13.80 6.19 21.40
N MET A 83 -13.44 7.41 20.99
CA MET A 83 -13.71 8.60 21.80
C MET A 83 -15.21 8.86 22.01
N ALA A 84 -16.06 8.61 21.00
CA ALA A 84 -17.50 8.70 21.16
C ALA A 84 -18.05 7.68 22.18
N GLN A 85 -17.59 6.42 22.09
CA GLN A 85 -17.94 5.37 23.05
C GLN A 85 -17.46 5.71 24.48
N TYR A 86 -16.24 6.24 24.63
CA TYR A 86 -15.74 6.72 25.92
C TYR A 86 -16.62 7.85 26.48
N ILE A 87 -16.96 8.86 25.67
CA ILE A 87 -17.78 10.01 26.09
C ILE A 87 -19.19 9.56 26.53
N GLU A 88 -19.78 8.55 25.89
CA GLU A 88 -21.08 7.99 26.26
C GLU A 88 -21.04 7.21 27.58
N LEU A 89 -19.96 6.46 27.82
CA LEU A 89 -19.77 5.69 29.06
C LEU A 89 -19.33 6.56 30.25
N LYS A 90 -18.64 7.67 29.98
CA LYS A 90 -18.04 8.57 30.98
C LYS A 90 -18.97 8.99 32.13
N PRO A 91 -20.27 9.33 31.94
CA PRO A 91 -21.15 9.73 33.03
C PRO A 91 -21.49 8.62 34.03
N PHE A 92 -21.20 7.35 33.68
CA PHE A 92 -21.44 6.18 34.53
C PHE A 92 -20.19 5.73 35.28
N ILE A 93 -19.07 6.46 35.16
CA ILE A 93 -17.78 6.10 35.76
C ILE A 93 -17.37 7.20 36.75
N GLU A 94 -17.19 6.82 38.02
CA GLU A 94 -16.61 7.70 39.02
C GLU A 94 -15.08 7.68 38.91
N PHE A 95 -14.50 8.77 38.39
CA PHE A 95 -13.06 8.98 38.35
C PHE A 95 -12.59 9.67 39.63
N GLN A 96 -11.50 9.19 40.24
CA GLN A 96 -10.92 9.83 41.42
C GLN A 96 -9.89 10.88 41.00
N ASN A 97 -8.82 10.49 40.31
CA ASN A 97 -7.75 11.38 39.82
C ASN A 97 -6.98 10.79 38.61
N GLU A 98 -7.55 9.83 37.88
CA GLU A 98 -6.83 9.06 36.84
C GLU A 98 -6.56 9.91 35.60
N THR A 99 -5.29 10.19 35.31
CA THR A 99 -4.83 10.89 34.09
C THR A 99 -4.65 9.97 32.89
N LYS A 100 -4.49 8.66 33.13
CA LYS A 100 -4.31 7.60 32.13
C LYS A 100 -5.22 6.44 32.50
N ILE A 101 -6.10 6.01 31.59
CA ILE A 101 -7.05 4.91 31.79
C ILE A 101 -6.85 3.87 30.69
N GLU A 102 -6.58 2.62 31.04
CA GLU A 102 -6.57 1.50 30.09
C GLU A 102 -7.94 1.33 29.44
N TYR A 103 -7.97 1.18 28.11
CA TYR A 103 -9.22 1.16 27.35
C TYR A 103 -9.24 0.06 26.30
N ASP A 104 -9.89 -1.06 26.60
CA ASP A 104 -10.20 -2.13 25.63
C ASP A 104 -11.67 -2.07 25.19
N SER A 105 -11.89 -2.29 23.90
CA SER A 105 -13.20 -2.49 23.31
C SER A 105 -13.07 -3.20 21.96
N LEU A 106 -14.18 -3.72 21.43
CA LEU A 106 -14.19 -4.28 20.07
C LEU A 106 -13.73 -3.27 19.00
N ILE A 107 -13.90 -1.96 19.25
CA ILE A 107 -13.46 -0.89 18.33
C ILE A 107 -11.93 -0.70 18.41
N VAL A 108 -11.34 -0.87 19.60
CA VAL A 108 -9.88 -0.86 19.82
C VAL A 108 -9.22 -2.07 19.14
N GLN A 109 -9.80 -3.26 19.29
CA GLN A 109 -9.32 -4.47 18.61
C GLN A 109 -9.38 -4.30 17.08
N GLU A 110 -10.48 -3.75 16.57
CA GLU A 110 -10.62 -3.43 15.13
C GLU A 110 -9.59 -2.37 14.67
N TYR A 111 -9.28 -1.38 15.50
CA TYR A 111 -8.23 -0.37 15.26
C TYR A 111 -6.85 -1.02 15.12
N LEU A 112 -6.45 -1.87 16.08
CA LEU A 112 -5.18 -2.61 16.04
C LEU A 112 -5.06 -3.49 14.78
N LEU A 113 -6.15 -4.12 14.35
CA LEU A 113 -6.21 -4.93 13.13
C LEU A 113 -6.01 -4.11 11.84
N ARG A 114 -6.11 -2.77 11.86
CA ARG A 114 -5.80 -1.89 10.70
C ARG A 114 -4.35 -1.42 10.65
N ILE A 115 -3.61 -1.49 11.75
CA ILE A 115 -2.20 -1.05 11.82
C ILE A 115 -1.30 -1.88 10.90
N MET A 116 -1.37 -3.20 10.98
CA MET A 116 -0.51 -4.09 10.19
C MET A 116 -0.80 -4.00 8.67
N PRO A 117 -2.05 -3.93 8.20
CA PRO A 117 -2.36 -3.59 6.82
C PRO A 117 -1.76 -2.25 6.35
N PHE A 118 -1.81 -1.19 7.18
CA PHE A 118 -1.18 0.10 6.88
C PHE A 118 0.34 -0.04 6.74
N LEU A 119 1.02 -0.57 7.77
CA LEU A 119 2.48 -0.74 7.78
C LEU A 119 2.98 -1.60 6.63
N ASN A 120 2.36 -2.76 6.39
CA ASN A 120 2.69 -3.63 5.25
C ASN A 120 2.54 -2.92 3.91
N THR A 121 1.52 -2.06 3.77
CA THR A 121 1.32 -1.26 2.58
C THR A 121 2.44 -0.23 2.40
N MET A 122 2.87 0.45 3.47
CA MET A 122 4.02 1.36 3.43
C MET A 122 5.33 0.67 3.02
N PHE A 123 5.60 -0.56 3.48
CA PHE A 123 6.80 -1.30 3.06
C PHE A 123 6.75 -1.71 1.58
N ILE A 124 5.57 -2.09 1.07
CA ILE A 124 5.39 -2.40 -0.35
C ILE A 124 5.60 -1.15 -1.19
N LEU A 125 5.09 0.01 -0.74
CA LEU A 125 5.31 1.30 -1.41
C LEU A 125 6.79 1.67 -1.48
N GLN A 126 7.51 1.60 -0.35
CA GLN A 126 8.98 1.76 -0.35
C GLN A 126 9.63 0.81 -1.37
N ASP A 127 9.36 -0.50 -1.27
CA ASP A 127 10.01 -1.53 -2.09
C ASP A 127 9.66 -1.46 -3.59
N ARG A 128 8.53 -0.83 -3.95
CA ARG A 128 8.09 -0.66 -5.35
C ARG A 128 8.49 0.65 -5.99
N LEU A 129 8.70 1.72 -5.21
CA LEU A 129 9.06 3.03 -5.75
C LEU A 129 10.26 2.94 -6.69
N MET A 130 11.39 2.43 -6.21
CA MET A 130 12.63 2.37 -6.99
C MET A 130 12.55 1.47 -8.22
N VAL A 131 11.68 0.45 -8.20
CA VAL A 131 11.40 -0.39 -9.38
C VAL A 131 10.65 0.41 -10.45
N VAL A 132 9.64 1.18 -10.05
CA VAL A 132 8.88 2.06 -10.97
C VAL A 132 9.79 3.17 -11.54
N ILE A 133 10.63 3.80 -10.70
CA ILE A 133 11.58 4.82 -11.14
C ILE A 133 12.63 4.24 -12.10
N ALA A 134 13.20 3.07 -11.81
CA ALA A 134 14.18 2.43 -12.70
C ALA A 134 13.61 2.16 -14.09
N ILE A 135 12.40 1.60 -14.17
CA ILE A 135 11.75 1.32 -15.47
C ILE A 135 11.39 2.61 -16.20
N PHE A 136 10.99 3.66 -15.46
CA PHE A 136 10.72 4.98 -16.03
C PHE A 136 11.99 5.58 -16.67
N LEU A 137 13.12 5.55 -15.94
CA LEU A 137 14.42 6.10 -16.36
C LEU A 137 15.22 5.21 -17.34
N ASP A 138 14.72 4.02 -17.70
CA ASP A 138 15.40 3.06 -18.57
C ASP A 138 16.68 2.45 -17.98
N ILE A 139 16.70 2.25 -16.66
CA ILE A 139 17.87 1.74 -15.93
C ILE A 139 17.98 0.22 -16.06
N GLU A 140 19.05 -0.25 -16.70
CA GLU A 140 19.40 -1.66 -16.83
C GLU A 140 20.33 -2.17 -15.71
N PHE A 141 19.80 -3.00 -14.80
CA PHE A 141 20.62 -3.65 -13.78
C PHE A 141 21.35 -4.89 -14.32
N LYS A 142 22.67 -4.78 -14.46
CA LYS A 142 23.54 -5.89 -14.91
C LYS A 142 23.71 -6.91 -13.79
N ASP A 143 23.46 -8.19 -14.09
CA ASP A 143 23.70 -9.29 -13.14
C ASP A 143 25.17 -9.32 -12.67
N PRO A 144 25.44 -9.67 -11.39
CA PRO A 144 26.79 -9.67 -10.84
C PRO A 144 27.64 -10.76 -11.49
N LYS A 145 28.78 -10.39 -12.10
CA LYS A 145 29.69 -11.30 -12.84
C LYS A 145 30.07 -12.57 -12.04
N GLN A 146 30.19 -13.71 -12.71
CA GLN A 146 30.70 -14.96 -12.11
C GLN A 146 32.20 -14.84 -11.84
N ASN A 147 32.67 -15.25 -10.66
CA ASN A 147 34.12 -15.29 -10.40
C ASN A 147 34.71 -16.57 -11.02
N PRO A 148 35.97 -16.58 -11.50
CA PRO A 148 36.54 -17.75 -12.19
C PRO A 148 36.47 -19.06 -11.39
N ASN A 149 36.62 -18.98 -10.07
CA ASN A 149 36.61 -20.13 -9.16
C ASN A 149 35.23 -20.34 -8.47
N GLU A 150 34.17 -19.67 -8.93
CA GLU A 150 32.83 -19.76 -8.34
C GLU A 150 32.00 -20.85 -9.04
N SER A 151 31.52 -21.82 -8.25
CA SER A 151 30.64 -22.86 -8.78
C SER A 151 29.30 -22.31 -9.27
N ASN A 152 28.76 -22.89 -10.35
CA ASN A 152 27.49 -22.46 -10.97
C ASN A 152 26.31 -22.40 -9.97
N LYS A 153 26.30 -23.26 -8.94
CA LYS A 153 25.30 -23.23 -7.85
C LYS A 153 25.41 -21.97 -6.99
N LYS A 154 26.64 -21.57 -6.63
CA LYS A 154 26.92 -20.36 -5.86
C LYS A 154 26.62 -19.11 -6.69
N TYR A 155 27.03 -19.10 -7.97
CA TYR A 155 26.70 -18.04 -8.93
C TYR A 155 25.19 -17.81 -9.08
N LYS A 156 24.41 -18.87 -9.37
CA LYS A 156 22.94 -18.76 -9.48
C LYS A 156 22.28 -18.24 -8.19
N LYS A 157 22.80 -18.61 -7.01
CA LYS A 157 22.34 -18.05 -5.72
C LYS A 157 22.68 -16.56 -5.60
N LYS A 158 23.87 -16.13 -6.03
CA LYS A 158 24.30 -14.72 -6.05
C LYS A 158 23.40 -13.87 -6.96
N VAL A 159 23.14 -14.33 -8.18
CA VAL A 159 22.20 -13.68 -9.13
C VAL A 159 20.79 -13.59 -8.56
N LYS A 160 20.24 -14.69 -8.01
CA LYS A 160 18.93 -14.67 -7.35
C LYS A 160 18.87 -13.69 -6.19
N ASN A 161 19.91 -13.65 -5.34
CA ASN A 161 19.99 -12.70 -4.23
C ASN A 161 20.04 -11.25 -4.70
N PHE A 162 20.80 -10.94 -5.76
CA PHE A 162 20.86 -9.62 -6.36
C PHE A 162 19.49 -9.19 -6.92
N ARG A 163 18.84 -10.03 -7.73
CA ARG A 163 17.52 -9.73 -8.28
C ARG A 163 16.43 -9.58 -7.20
N ASN A 164 16.51 -10.34 -6.11
CA ASN A 164 15.67 -10.13 -4.94
C ASN A 164 15.95 -8.80 -4.23
N LYS A 165 17.20 -8.32 -4.25
CA LYS A 165 17.59 -7.04 -3.65
C LYS A 165 17.13 -5.83 -4.48
N LEU A 166 17.05 -5.96 -5.81
CA LEU A 166 16.37 -4.96 -6.67
C LEU A 166 14.87 -4.77 -6.36
N GLN A 167 14.27 -5.62 -5.52
CA GLN A 167 12.89 -5.50 -5.06
C GLN A 167 12.80 -4.99 -3.60
N SER A 168 13.87 -4.39 -3.06
CA SER A 168 13.92 -3.96 -1.67
C SER A 168 14.56 -2.58 -1.53
N PHE A 169 13.79 -1.60 -1.07
CA PHE A 169 14.24 -0.21 -0.87
C PHE A 169 15.48 -0.10 0.01
N ALA A 170 15.51 -0.89 1.09
CA ALA A 170 16.67 -0.98 1.97
C ALA A 170 17.96 -1.42 1.25
N ALA A 171 17.87 -2.14 0.12
CA ALA A 171 19.05 -2.49 -0.68
C ALA A 171 19.56 -1.32 -1.53
N TYR A 172 18.66 -0.50 -2.06
CA TYR A 172 18.98 0.75 -2.75
C TYR A 172 19.70 1.71 -1.78
N ALA A 173 19.07 2.04 -0.65
CA ALA A 173 19.60 3.00 0.32
C ALA A 173 20.91 2.58 0.99
N ASN A 174 21.10 1.27 1.29
CA ASN A 174 22.38 0.76 1.80
C ASN A 174 23.41 0.48 0.67
N ASN A 175 23.18 1.03 -0.53
CA ASN A 175 24.04 0.93 -1.72
C ASN A 175 24.53 -0.49 -2.05
N HIS A 176 23.67 -1.49 -1.86
CA HIS A 176 24.03 -2.90 -2.00
C HIS A 176 24.49 -3.20 -3.44
N ASN A 177 25.69 -3.74 -3.61
CA ASN A 177 26.31 -3.97 -4.93
C ASN A 177 26.31 -2.75 -5.86
N LEU A 178 26.33 -1.53 -5.30
CA LEU A 178 26.32 -0.28 -6.06
C LEU A 178 25.06 -0.02 -6.90
N ILE A 179 23.93 -0.68 -6.59
CA ILE A 179 22.64 -0.54 -7.31
C ILE A 179 22.25 0.93 -7.51
N LEU A 180 22.56 1.80 -6.53
CA LEU A 180 22.15 3.20 -6.57
C LEU A 180 22.96 4.05 -7.55
N LYS A 181 24.15 3.59 -8.00
CA LYS A 181 24.99 4.31 -8.96
C LYS A 181 24.44 4.36 -10.39
N GLU A 182 23.43 3.55 -10.69
CA GLU A 182 22.75 3.58 -11.99
C GLU A 182 21.65 4.66 -12.04
N PHE A 183 21.36 5.34 -10.92
CA PHE A 183 20.45 6.48 -10.83
C PHE A 183 21.22 7.80 -10.85
N PRO A 184 20.58 8.92 -11.24
CA PRO A 184 21.11 10.27 -11.00
C PRO A 184 21.49 10.48 -9.52
N ASP A 185 22.60 11.19 -9.30
CA ASP A 185 23.20 11.39 -7.97
C ASP A 185 22.21 12.03 -6.98
N GLU A 186 21.34 12.93 -7.46
CA GLU A 186 20.33 13.62 -6.66
C GLU A 186 19.21 12.67 -6.22
N ILE A 187 18.80 11.70 -7.07
CA ILE A 187 17.86 10.64 -6.65
C ILE A 187 18.53 9.71 -5.65
N ALA A 188 19.81 9.39 -5.86
CA ALA A 188 20.58 8.57 -4.94
C ALA A 188 20.67 9.23 -3.56
N GLU A 189 20.95 10.53 -3.50
CA GLU A 189 20.96 11.32 -2.27
C GLU A 189 19.59 11.34 -1.57
N LEU A 190 18.51 11.66 -2.30
CA LEU A 190 17.15 11.64 -1.74
C LEU A 190 16.78 10.28 -1.13
N VAL A 191 17.11 9.18 -1.81
CA VAL A 191 16.84 7.80 -1.34
C VAL A 191 17.61 7.47 -0.07
N VAL A 192 18.88 7.89 0.02
CA VAL A 192 19.72 7.68 1.22
C VAL A 192 19.21 8.54 2.38
N ASN A 193 18.91 9.82 2.13
CA ASN A 193 18.44 10.75 3.15
C ASN A 193 17.10 10.31 3.75
N TYR A 194 16.09 10.01 2.92
CA TYR A 194 14.81 9.49 3.38
C TYR A 194 14.97 8.19 4.18
N TRP A 195 15.84 7.27 3.74
CA TRP A 195 16.07 6.01 4.46
C TRP A 195 16.67 6.23 5.86
N ILE A 196 17.69 7.08 5.96
CA ILE A 196 18.39 7.36 7.23
C ILE A 196 17.47 8.09 8.21
N GLN A 197 16.68 9.04 7.72
CA GLN A 197 15.85 9.90 8.59
C GLN A 197 14.54 9.22 9.03
N ASN A 198 13.88 8.47 8.14
CA ASN A 198 12.52 7.94 8.39
C ASN A 198 12.32 6.50 7.91
N GLY A 199 12.74 6.21 6.69
CA GLY A 199 12.42 4.94 6.02
C GLY A 199 12.91 3.70 6.77
N GLN A 200 14.05 3.79 7.47
CA GLN A 200 14.56 2.75 8.36
C GLN A 200 13.72 2.59 9.65
N GLU A 201 13.25 3.70 10.23
CA GLU A 201 12.49 3.71 11.49
C GLU A 201 11.14 3.03 11.31
N LEU A 202 10.35 3.49 10.33
CA LEU A 202 9.07 2.89 9.95
C LEU A 202 9.21 1.38 9.69
N ARG A 203 10.33 0.96 9.09
CA ARG A 203 10.63 -0.44 8.77
C ARG A 203 10.91 -1.31 9.99
N LYS A 204 11.28 -0.73 11.15
CA LYS A 204 11.42 -1.50 12.40
C LYS A 204 10.09 -2.08 12.85
N TYR A 205 8.97 -1.38 12.63
CA TYR A 205 7.61 -1.80 12.99
C TYR A 205 7.04 -2.89 12.07
N ARG A 206 7.85 -3.46 11.16
CA ARG A 206 7.35 -4.48 10.22
C ARG A 206 6.79 -5.73 10.87
N ASN A 207 7.34 -6.15 12.01
CA ASN A 207 6.94 -7.36 12.70
C ASN A 207 6.01 -7.08 13.88
N LEU A 208 5.41 -5.89 13.94
CA LEU A 208 4.58 -5.43 15.06
C LEU A 208 3.36 -6.34 15.34
N GLU A 209 2.95 -7.16 14.36
CA GLU A 209 1.97 -8.25 14.54
C GLU A 209 2.35 -9.24 15.65
N GLN A 210 3.66 -9.46 15.88
CA GLN A 210 4.18 -10.35 16.93
C GLN A 210 3.96 -9.80 18.34
N HIS A 211 3.54 -8.53 18.45
CA HIS A 211 3.31 -7.81 19.69
C HIS A 211 1.85 -7.33 19.82
N GLN A 212 0.90 -7.87 19.03
CA GLN A 212 -0.51 -7.43 19.07
C GLN A 212 -1.16 -7.51 20.45
N PHE A 213 -0.81 -8.52 21.25
CA PHE A 213 -1.29 -8.63 22.63
C PHE A 213 -0.69 -7.53 23.52
N SER A 214 0.63 -7.33 23.43
CA SER A 214 1.37 -6.27 24.12
C SER A 214 0.85 -4.87 23.80
N LEU A 215 0.39 -4.65 22.56
CA LEU A 215 -0.19 -3.38 22.15
C LEU A 215 -1.58 -3.12 22.74
N LEU A 216 -2.36 -4.15 23.09
CA LEU A 216 -3.66 -3.95 23.77
C LEU A 216 -3.46 -3.35 25.17
N GLU A 217 -2.41 -3.76 25.88
CA GLU A 217 -2.07 -3.27 27.22
C GLU A 217 -1.55 -1.82 27.20
N GLU A 218 -1.16 -1.32 26.03
CA GLU A 218 -0.66 0.05 25.80
C GLU A 218 -1.68 0.96 25.08
N VAL A 219 -2.97 0.64 25.23
CA VAL A 219 -4.10 1.46 24.78
C VAL A 219 -4.73 2.22 25.95
N TYR A 220 -4.86 3.53 25.80
CA TYR A 220 -5.36 4.41 26.85
C TYR A 220 -6.30 5.51 26.37
N ILE A 221 -7.15 5.98 27.29
CA ILE A 221 -7.66 7.35 27.28
C ILE A 221 -6.78 8.19 28.21
N ILE A 222 -6.13 9.21 27.64
CA ILE A 222 -5.42 10.25 28.39
C ILE A 222 -6.40 11.36 28.76
N ARG A 223 -6.33 11.85 30.00
CA ARG A 223 -7.24 12.83 30.61
C ARG A 223 -6.54 14.09 31.10
N ASP A 224 -5.64 14.60 30.27
CA ASP A 224 -5.01 15.90 30.47
C ASP A 224 -5.96 17.04 29.99
N SER A 225 -5.42 18.17 29.54
CA SER A 225 -6.19 19.33 29.09
C SER A 225 -7.15 19.05 27.91
N ILE A 226 -6.88 18.01 27.13
CA ILE A 226 -7.75 17.50 26.06
C ILE A 226 -7.80 15.98 26.18
N GLU A 227 -8.98 15.42 26.40
CA GLU A 227 -9.14 13.97 26.49
C GLU A 227 -8.94 13.32 25.12
N ARG A 228 -8.08 12.29 25.05
CA ARG A 228 -7.71 11.64 23.78
C ARG A 228 -7.39 10.16 23.93
N PHE A 229 -7.80 9.38 22.93
CA PHE A 229 -7.39 8.01 22.70
C PHE A 229 -5.93 7.95 22.22
N VAL A 230 -5.14 7.13 22.89
CA VAL A 230 -3.73 6.92 22.58
C VAL A 230 -3.42 5.43 22.56
N LEU A 231 -2.78 4.98 21.48
CA LEU A 231 -2.01 3.75 21.46
C LEU A 231 -0.54 4.13 21.38
N TYR A 232 0.28 3.65 22.31
CA TYR A 232 1.73 3.80 22.23
C TYR A 232 2.37 2.67 21.40
N LEU A 233 3.35 3.03 20.59
CA LEU A 233 4.22 2.10 19.89
C LEU A 233 5.48 1.83 20.72
N PRO A 234 5.99 0.57 20.73
CA PRO A 234 7.18 0.24 21.51
C PRO A 234 8.42 0.85 20.88
N ASP A 235 9.37 1.31 21.71
CA ASP A 235 10.64 1.92 21.29
C ASP A 235 11.53 0.92 20.52
N ASN A 236 11.35 -0.38 20.79
CA ASN A 236 12.15 -1.48 20.32
C ASN A 236 11.30 -2.60 19.66
N PRO A 237 10.55 -2.32 18.55
CA PRO A 237 9.55 -3.22 17.94
C PRO A 237 10.12 -4.50 17.26
N ASN A 238 11.40 -4.83 17.52
CA ASN A 238 12.06 -6.07 17.10
C ASN A 238 12.50 -6.94 18.30
N GLU A 239 12.32 -6.48 19.54
CA GLU A 239 12.53 -7.28 20.74
C GLU A 239 11.42 -8.33 20.83
N LYS A 240 11.81 -9.59 21.07
CA LYS A 240 10.90 -10.75 21.04
C LYS A 240 10.39 -11.14 22.42
N ASN A 241 11.08 -10.76 23.49
CA ASN A 241 10.53 -10.91 24.83
C ASN A 241 9.61 -9.72 25.12
N PHE A 242 8.33 -10.01 25.34
CA PHE A 242 7.33 -9.03 25.75
C PHE A 242 7.77 -8.22 26.98
N GLU A 243 8.36 -8.87 27.99
CA GLU A 243 8.83 -8.24 29.24
C GLU A 243 9.95 -7.19 29.05
N LYS A 244 10.45 -7.02 27.82
CA LYS A 244 11.52 -6.09 27.44
C LYS A 244 11.07 -5.01 26.46
N LEU A 245 9.79 -4.98 26.08
CA LEU A 245 9.26 -3.84 25.34
C LEU A 245 9.25 -2.62 26.26
N THR A 246 9.67 -1.47 25.73
CA THR A 246 9.60 -0.17 26.40
C THR A 246 8.77 0.79 25.57
N TYR A 247 8.16 1.79 26.22
CA TYR A 247 7.26 2.77 25.60
C TYR A 247 7.63 4.21 26.03
N ASP A 248 8.91 4.42 26.40
CA ASP A 248 9.40 5.63 27.05
C ASP A 248 9.32 6.86 26.15
N ASN A 249 9.41 6.67 24.82
CA ASN A 249 9.26 7.77 23.86
C ASN A 249 7.79 8.22 23.70
N ASN A 250 6.82 7.51 24.29
CA ASN A 250 5.39 7.83 24.21
C ASN A 250 4.89 8.05 22.76
N LEU A 251 5.38 7.22 21.82
CA LEU A 251 5.14 7.39 20.40
C LEU A 251 3.69 7.03 20.03
N ILE A 252 2.84 8.04 19.85
CA ILE A 252 1.42 7.87 19.52
C ILE A 252 1.28 7.31 18.09
N ALA A 253 0.70 6.10 17.98
CA ALA A 253 0.65 5.35 16.73
C ALA A 253 0.01 6.11 15.55
N ILE A 254 -1.16 6.74 15.76
CA ILE A 254 -1.88 7.44 14.68
C ILE A 254 -1.12 8.69 14.19
N ASP A 255 -0.43 9.40 15.07
CA ASP A 255 0.33 10.60 14.72
C ASP A 255 1.62 10.22 13.98
N PHE A 256 2.30 9.16 14.45
CA PHE A 256 3.43 8.57 13.74
C PHE A 256 3.04 8.13 12.32
N PHE A 257 1.94 7.40 12.15
CA PHE A 257 1.49 6.94 10.82
C PHE A 257 1.11 8.09 9.88
N LYS A 258 0.51 9.18 10.40
CA LYS A 258 0.23 10.41 9.64
C LYS A 258 1.52 11.11 9.20
N SER A 259 2.49 11.24 10.11
CA SER A 259 3.80 11.82 9.81
C SER A 259 4.53 11.02 8.74
N GLU A 260 4.64 9.70 8.92
CA GLU A 260 5.43 8.83 8.03
C GLU A 260 4.84 8.69 6.63
N ILE A 261 3.51 8.70 6.46
CA ILE A 261 2.91 8.73 5.12
C ILE A 261 3.12 10.08 4.42
N GLN A 262 3.13 11.19 5.17
CA GLN A 262 3.35 12.52 4.63
C GLN A 262 4.82 12.68 4.20
N ILE A 263 5.77 12.28 5.04
CA ILE A 263 7.20 12.31 4.72
C ILE A 263 7.52 11.41 3.52
N PHE A 264 6.93 10.21 3.44
CA PHE A 264 7.07 9.36 2.25
C PHE A 264 6.44 9.98 0.99
N HIS A 265 5.29 10.66 1.12
CA HIS A 265 4.68 11.40 0.02
C HIS A 265 5.58 12.55 -0.49
N ASP A 266 6.12 13.36 0.42
CA ASP A 266 6.95 14.52 0.08
C ASP A 266 8.22 14.06 -0.65
N PHE A 267 8.89 13.03 -0.12
CA PHE A 267 10.00 12.33 -0.77
C PHE A 267 9.67 11.82 -2.19
N VAL A 268 8.47 11.27 -2.41
CA VAL A 268 8.01 10.83 -3.73
C VAL A 268 7.81 12.02 -4.67
N GLU A 269 7.12 13.08 -4.24
CA GLU A 269 6.90 14.27 -5.09
C GLU A 269 8.20 15.04 -5.37
N GLU A 270 9.21 14.98 -4.49
CA GLU A 270 10.58 15.46 -4.75
C GLU A 270 11.28 14.66 -5.86
N ILE A 271 11.26 13.32 -5.80
CA ILE A 271 11.77 12.48 -6.91
C ILE A 271 11.03 12.79 -8.22
N MET A 272 9.70 12.92 -8.18
CA MET A 272 8.91 13.27 -9.37
C MET A 272 9.29 14.64 -9.92
N THR A 273 9.59 15.61 -9.04
CA THR A 273 10.05 16.95 -9.43
C THR A 273 11.41 16.88 -10.10
N PHE A 274 12.35 16.13 -9.52
CA PHE A 274 13.70 15.97 -10.06
C PHE A 274 13.71 15.34 -11.46
N ILE A 275 12.94 14.27 -11.69
CA ILE A 275 12.83 13.63 -13.02
C ILE A 275 11.90 14.37 -14.01
N GLY A 276 11.52 15.61 -13.69
CA GLY A 276 10.80 16.51 -14.60
C GLY A 276 9.29 16.23 -14.75
N ILE A 277 8.67 15.48 -13.83
CA ILE A 277 7.24 15.16 -13.93
C ILE A 277 6.39 16.35 -13.48
N ASN A 278 5.54 16.82 -14.39
CA ASN A 278 4.56 17.85 -14.11
C ASN A 278 3.32 17.28 -13.40
N PRO A 279 2.70 18.05 -12.49
CA PRO A 279 1.48 17.65 -11.81
C PRO A 279 0.33 17.43 -12.80
N LYS A 280 -0.34 16.28 -12.70
CA LYS A 280 -1.61 16.00 -13.38
C LYS A 280 -2.68 15.59 -12.35
N ILE A 281 -3.90 16.04 -12.58
CA ILE A 281 -5.05 15.70 -11.73
C ILE A 281 -5.35 14.21 -11.89
N HIS A 282 -5.79 13.53 -10.83
CA HIS A 282 -6.24 12.15 -10.95
C HIS A 282 -7.57 12.10 -11.70
N GLU A 283 -7.54 11.69 -12.96
CA GLU A 283 -8.76 11.44 -13.72
C GLU A 283 -9.45 10.17 -13.21
N ILE A 284 -10.74 10.28 -12.88
CA ILE A 284 -11.59 9.12 -12.62
C ILE A 284 -11.65 8.31 -13.92
N GLY A 285 -11.16 7.06 -13.88
CA GLY A 285 -11.37 6.14 -14.97
C GLY A 285 -12.87 5.88 -15.14
N SER A 286 -13.50 6.56 -16.10
CA SER A 286 -14.94 6.47 -16.42
C SER A 286 -15.30 5.16 -17.14
N GLY A 287 -14.91 4.05 -16.53
CA GLY A 287 -15.01 2.68 -17.04
C GLY A 287 -16.43 2.10 -17.02
N SER A 288 -17.45 2.87 -17.41
CA SER A 288 -18.80 2.36 -17.63
C SER A 288 -18.87 1.56 -18.94
N SER A 289 -18.24 0.37 -18.94
CA SER A 289 -18.39 -0.58 -20.04
C SER A 289 -19.83 -1.07 -20.13
N SER A 290 -20.48 -0.85 -21.28
CA SER A 290 -21.87 -1.21 -21.55
C SER A 290 -22.17 -2.73 -21.49
N LYS A 291 -21.15 -3.59 -21.38
CA LYS A 291 -21.26 -5.06 -21.37
C LYS A 291 -21.46 -5.67 -19.98
N SER A 292 -21.84 -4.85 -19.01
CA SER A 292 -21.86 -5.11 -17.56
C SER A 292 -22.97 -6.05 -17.02
N ASN A 293 -23.58 -6.96 -17.80
CA ASN A 293 -24.76 -7.75 -17.34
C ASN A 293 -24.69 -9.27 -17.52
N LEU A 294 -23.56 -9.83 -17.91
CA LEU A 294 -23.62 -11.07 -18.69
C LEU A 294 -23.53 -12.46 -17.98
N ILE A 295 -22.97 -12.64 -16.75
CA ILE A 295 -22.94 -13.91 -15.94
C ILE A 295 -23.47 -15.18 -16.61
N LYS A 296 -24.70 -15.50 -16.29
CA LYS A 296 -24.86 -16.48 -15.21
C LYS A 296 -24.58 -17.96 -15.49
N ASN A 297 -23.97 -18.36 -16.63
CA ASN A 297 -23.74 -19.77 -16.95
C ASN A 297 -22.31 -20.02 -17.48
N TYR A 298 -21.55 -20.88 -16.80
CA TYR A 298 -20.39 -21.59 -17.34
C TYR A 298 -20.38 -23.01 -16.76
N ASN A 299 -20.10 -24.00 -17.59
CA ASN A 299 -19.99 -25.40 -17.20
C ASN A 299 -18.51 -25.75 -16.98
N GLU A 300 -18.26 -26.88 -16.33
CA GLU A 300 -16.93 -27.35 -15.93
C GLU A 300 -16.00 -27.58 -17.14
N GLY A 301 -14.78 -27.02 -17.08
CA GLY A 301 -13.74 -27.18 -18.11
C GLY A 301 -12.81 -25.97 -18.25
N ASP A 302 -13.35 -24.75 -18.19
CA ASP A 302 -12.60 -23.52 -18.42
C ASP A 302 -11.83 -23.04 -17.18
N LEU A 303 -10.58 -22.57 -17.34
CA LEU A 303 -9.88 -21.87 -16.26
C LEU A 303 -10.57 -20.53 -15.99
N MET A 304 -11.30 -20.48 -14.88
CA MET A 304 -12.17 -19.37 -14.52
C MET A 304 -11.47 -18.39 -13.57
N LYS A 305 -11.05 -17.22 -14.08
CA LYS A 305 -10.61 -16.13 -13.19
C LYS A 305 -11.83 -15.32 -12.77
N ILE A 306 -11.98 -15.07 -11.47
CA ILE A 306 -13.06 -14.24 -10.93
C ILE A 306 -12.47 -12.95 -10.36
N TRP A 307 -12.96 -11.80 -10.83
CA TRP A 307 -12.69 -10.49 -10.22
C TRP A 307 -13.92 -10.04 -9.45
N VAL A 308 -13.78 -9.91 -8.13
CA VAL A 308 -14.85 -9.43 -7.24
C VAL A 308 -14.58 -7.96 -6.92
N ILE A 309 -15.50 -7.08 -7.30
CA ILE A 309 -15.43 -5.64 -7.03
C ILE A 309 -16.66 -5.28 -6.21
N LYS A 310 -16.43 -5.02 -4.91
CA LYS A 310 -17.50 -4.92 -3.90
C LYS A 310 -18.40 -6.16 -4.02
N ASN A 311 -19.72 -6.03 -4.08
CA ASN A 311 -20.66 -7.15 -4.26
C ASN A 311 -21.09 -7.37 -5.75
N GLU A 312 -20.19 -7.20 -6.71
CA GLU A 312 -20.33 -7.74 -8.09
C GLU A 312 -19.10 -8.57 -8.48
N ALA A 313 -19.32 -9.61 -9.28
CA ALA A 313 -18.26 -10.46 -9.83
C ALA A 313 -18.17 -10.28 -11.36
N ILE A 314 -16.97 -10.44 -11.91
CA ILE A 314 -16.67 -10.61 -13.33
C ILE A 314 -16.00 -11.97 -13.48
N LEU A 315 -16.44 -12.79 -14.43
CA LEU A 315 -15.77 -14.04 -14.80
C LEU A 315 -15.05 -13.84 -16.14
N PHE A 316 -13.85 -14.38 -16.20
CA PHE A 316 -13.13 -14.71 -17.41
C PHE A 316 -13.21 -16.23 -17.58
N SER A 317 -13.68 -16.71 -18.73
CA SER A 317 -13.50 -18.11 -19.13
C SER A 317 -12.50 -18.18 -20.27
N VAL A 318 -11.62 -19.19 -20.21
CA VAL A 318 -10.62 -19.52 -21.23
C VAL A 318 -10.84 -20.97 -21.61
N GLY A 319 -11.35 -21.20 -22.82
CA GLY A 319 -11.56 -22.55 -23.35
C GLY A 319 -10.25 -23.30 -23.63
N GLU A 320 -10.35 -24.61 -23.84
CA GLU A 320 -9.21 -25.46 -24.17
C GLU A 320 -8.36 -24.89 -25.32
N LYS A 321 -7.04 -25.09 -25.23
CA LYS A 321 -6.10 -24.61 -26.25
C LYS A 321 -6.36 -25.31 -27.57
N THR A 322 -6.26 -24.57 -28.67
CA THR A 322 -6.10 -25.21 -29.99
C THR A 322 -4.75 -25.95 -30.04
N PRO A 323 -4.59 -26.95 -30.92
CA PRO A 323 -3.32 -27.69 -31.05
C PRO A 323 -2.08 -26.81 -31.31
N ASN A 324 -2.30 -25.57 -31.78
CA ASN A 324 -1.26 -24.61 -32.12
C ASN A 324 -0.89 -23.68 -30.94
N GLY A 325 -1.53 -23.83 -29.77
CA GLY A 325 -1.19 -23.12 -28.54
C GLY A 325 -2.01 -21.87 -28.23
N GLU A 326 -2.88 -21.42 -29.15
CA GLU A 326 -3.77 -20.27 -28.95
C GLU A 326 -5.01 -20.66 -28.12
N ALA A 327 -5.50 -19.72 -27.30
CA ALA A 327 -6.72 -19.91 -26.51
C ALA A 327 -7.97 -19.80 -27.39
N ALA A 328 -8.74 -20.89 -27.51
CA ALA A 328 -9.77 -21.01 -28.55
C ALA A 328 -10.94 -20.02 -28.45
N LYS A 329 -11.24 -19.51 -27.24
CA LYS A 329 -12.21 -18.42 -27.04
C LYS A 329 -12.04 -17.78 -25.67
N LEU A 330 -12.07 -16.45 -25.64
CA LEU A 330 -12.11 -15.66 -24.42
C LEU A 330 -13.53 -15.10 -24.26
N SER A 331 -14.21 -15.41 -23.16
CA SER A 331 -15.59 -14.98 -22.95
C SER A 331 -15.79 -14.36 -21.58
N LEU A 332 -16.52 -13.23 -21.57
CA LEU A 332 -16.61 -12.31 -20.43
C LEU A 332 -18.06 -11.99 -20.12
N ARG A 333 -18.39 -12.08 -18.83
CA ARG A 333 -19.76 -12.04 -18.33
C ARG A 333 -19.74 -11.35 -16.91
N LYS A 334 -20.75 -10.54 -16.47
CA LYS A 334 -20.86 -9.90 -15.10
C LYS A 334 -22.05 -10.39 -14.18
N ILE A 335 -21.84 -10.59 -12.86
CA ILE A 335 -22.83 -11.15 -11.85
C ILE A 335 -23.03 -10.15 -10.72
N ARG A 336 -24.28 -10.02 -10.26
CA ARG A 336 -24.59 -9.42 -8.96
C ARG A 336 -24.54 -10.44 -7.84
N ASN A 337 -23.68 -10.19 -6.86
CA ASN A 337 -23.56 -10.99 -5.65
C ASN A 337 -24.51 -10.45 -4.56
N LYS A 338 -25.21 -11.34 -3.86
CA LYS A 338 -26.13 -11.03 -2.74
C LYS A 338 -25.52 -11.44 -1.39
N MET A 339 -24.25 -11.12 -1.15
CA MET A 339 -23.74 -11.14 0.22
C MET A 339 -24.46 -10.06 1.03
N ASN A 340 -25.21 -10.49 2.04
CA ASN A 340 -25.61 -9.62 3.14
C ASN A 340 -24.34 -9.34 3.95
N VAL A 341 -23.80 -8.13 3.85
CA VAL A 341 -22.74 -7.67 4.75
C VAL A 341 -23.31 -7.62 6.17
N LEU A 342 -22.49 -7.97 7.16
CA LEU A 342 -22.81 -7.86 8.58
C LEU A 342 -23.48 -6.52 8.88
N ARG A 343 -24.69 -6.57 9.46
CA ARG A 343 -25.23 -5.44 10.21
C ARG A 343 -24.52 -5.42 11.55
N TRP A 344 -23.60 -4.48 11.70
CA TRP A 344 -23.35 -3.89 13.01
C TRP A 344 -24.49 -2.92 13.28
N GLU A 345 -25.59 -3.43 13.85
CA GLU A 345 -26.52 -2.59 14.60
C GLU A 345 -25.91 -2.39 15.99
N ILE A 346 -25.14 -1.30 16.14
CA ILE A 346 -24.90 -0.72 17.46
C ILE A 346 -26.26 -0.16 17.90
N LYS A 347 -26.71 -0.57 19.08
CA LYS A 347 -27.92 -0.07 19.73
C LYS A 347 -27.58 1.08 20.67
#